data_AF-A0A967ZAV1-F1
#
_entry.id   AF-A0A967ZAV1-F1
#
_cell.length_a   1.000
_cell.length_b   1.000
_cell.length_c   1.000
_cell.angle_alpha   90.00
_cell.angle_beta   90.00
_cell.angle_gamma   90.00
#
_symmetry.space_group_name_H-M   'P 1'
#
loop_
_entity.id
_entity.type
_entity.pdbx_description
1 polymer ?
#
loop_
_entity_poly.entity_id
_entity_poly.type
_entity_poly.pdbx_seq_one_letter_code
_entity_poly.pdbx_strand_id
1 'polypeptide(L)'
;TRLWIDPFLSDNPLADLGPDEIDRADYILITHGHGDHTGDGFDIAKRTGATLISSFELISFAAEVLGLEDGHPLSIGGGYDFPFG
;
A
#
# COMPACT_ATOMS: atom_id res chain seq x y z
N THR A 1 -13.38 -5.11 5.88
CA THR A 1 -12.07 -4.55 5.53
C THR A 1 -11.31 -5.48 4.63
N ARG A 2 -10.79 -5.01 3.49
CA ARG A 2 -9.78 -5.66 2.65
C ARG A 2 -8.48 -4.91 2.77
N LEU A 3 -7.50 -5.54 3.41
CA LEU A 3 -6.13 -5.06 3.57
C LEU A 3 -5.22 -5.90 2.68
N TRP A 4 -4.38 -5.25 1.88
CA TRP A 4 -3.29 -5.91 1.17
C TRP A 4 -1.97 -5.47 1.77
N ILE A 5 -1.01 -6.39 1.86
CA ILE A 5 0.31 -6.15 2.41
C ILE A 5 1.31 -6.45 1.31
N ASP A 6 2.19 -5.50 1.02
CA ASP A 6 3.27 -5.60 0.03
C ASP A 6 2.82 -6.21 -1.32
N PRO A 7 1.87 -5.57 -2.04
CA PRO A 7 1.27 -6.13 -3.24
C PRO A 7 2.24 -6.08 -4.45
N PHE A 8 3.17 -7.03 -4.49
CA PHE A 8 4.07 -7.29 -5.61
C PHE A 8 3.46 -8.34 -6.54
N LEU A 9 2.80 -7.88 -7.61
CA LEU A 9 1.99 -8.72 -8.50
C LEU A 9 2.53 -8.72 -9.93
N SER A 10 2.67 -7.55 -10.58
CA SER A 10 3.04 -7.46 -12.00
C SER A 10 4.35 -8.15 -12.35
N ASP A 11 5.36 -7.96 -11.50
CA ASP A 11 6.72 -8.48 -11.70
C ASP A 11 7.00 -9.76 -10.89
N ASN A 12 5.97 -10.31 -10.23
CA ASN A 12 6.09 -11.52 -9.43
C ASN A 12 5.72 -12.76 -10.27
N PRO A 13 6.69 -13.60 -10.68
CA PRO A 13 6.40 -14.77 -11.52
C PRO A 13 5.60 -15.87 -10.81
N LEU A 14 5.43 -15.76 -9.49
CA LEU A 14 4.66 -16.69 -8.67
C LEU A 14 3.28 -16.14 -8.28
N ALA A 15 2.96 -14.89 -8.63
CA ALA A 15 1.64 -14.34 -8.39
C ALA A 15 0.60 -15.07 -9.26
N ASP A 16 -0.48 -15.49 -8.62
CA ASP A 16 -1.64 -16.13 -9.24
C ASP A 16 -2.77 -15.14 -9.56
N LEU A 17 -2.54 -13.86 -9.29
CA LEU A 17 -3.46 -12.73 -9.46
C LEU A 17 -2.71 -11.53 -10.06
N GLY A 18 -3.31 -10.88 -11.06
CA GLY A 18 -2.83 -9.60 -11.59
C GLY A 18 -3.31 -8.40 -10.76
N PRO A 19 -2.60 -7.25 -10.81
CA PRO A 19 -2.99 -6.05 -10.06
C PRO A 19 -4.37 -5.51 -10.45
N ASP A 20 -4.78 -5.68 -11.71
CA ASP A 20 -6.09 -5.24 -12.22
C ASP A 20 -7.27 -6.06 -11.67
N GLU A 21 -7.00 -7.27 -11.17
CA GLU A 21 -8.03 -8.14 -10.58
C GLU A 21 -8.39 -7.71 -9.15
N ILE A 22 -7.61 -6.82 -8.54
CA ILE A 22 -7.93 -6.22 -7.24
C ILE A 22 -8.96 -5.11 -7.44
N ASP A 23 -10.23 -5.46 -7.40
CA ASP A 23 -11.37 -4.54 -7.54
C ASP A 23 -11.62 -3.69 -6.28
N ARG A 24 -11.16 -4.16 -5.12
CA ARG A 24 -11.37 -3.51 -3.83
C ARG A 24 -10.17 -3.69 -2.90
N ALA A 25 -9.65 -2.57 -2.44
CA ALA A 25 -8.79 -2.44 -1.27
C ALA A 25 -9.33 -1.30 -0.40
N ASP A 26 -9.52 -1.58 0.90
CA ASP A 26 -9.84 -0.54 1.88
C ASP A 26 -8.53 0.04 2.46
N TYR A 27 -7.47 -0.77 2.55
CA TYR A 27 -6.13 -0.39 3.00
C TYR A 27 -5.04 -1.09 2.19
N ILE A 28 -3.91 -0.41 1.99
CA ILE A 28 -2.66 -1.01 1.49
C ILE A 28 -1.57 -0.74 2.53
N LEU A 29 -0.90 -1.79 3.01
CA LEU A 29 0.25 -1.68 3.91
C LEU A 29 1.52 -1.99 3.11
N ILE A 30 2.45 -1.04 3.02
CA ILE A 30 3.79 -1.25 2.46
C ILE A 30 4.80 -1.26 3.60
N THR A 31 5.53 -2.36 3.76
CA THR A 31 6.49 -2.53 4.86
C THR A 31 7.76 -1.69 4.68
N HIS A 32 8.26 -1.58 3.45
CA HIS A 32 9.43 -0.76 3.10
C HIS A 32 9.53 -0.52 1.58
N GLY A 33 10.47 0.35 1.17
CA GLY A 33 10.52 0.94 -0.17
C GLY A 33 11.19 0.12 -1.27
N HIS A 34 11.42 -1.18 -1.08
CA HIS A 34 11.94 -2.02 -2.17
C HIS A 34 10.83 -2.36 -3.17
N GLY A 35 11.20 -2.50 -4.44
CA GLY A 35 10.24 -2.70 -5.54
C GLY A 35 9.40 -3.98 -5.41
N ASP A 36 9.96 -5.02 -4.80
CA ASP A 36 9.30 -6.29 -4.48
C ASP A 36 8.35 -6.20 -3.27
N HIS A 37 8.21 -5.02 -2.66
CA HIS A 37 7.23 -4.73 -1.61
C HIS A 37 6.29 -3.58 -2.00
N THR A 38 6.81 -2.51 -2.61
CA THR A 38 5.96 -1.42 -3.12
C THR A 38 5.08 -1.91 -4.25
N GLY A 39 5.66 -2.70 -5.17
CA GLY A 39 4.98 -3.34 -6.29
C GLY A 39 3.93 -2.46 -6.95
N ASP A 40 2.73 -3.01 -7.07
CA ASP A 40 1.54 -2.38 -7.62
C ASP A 40 0.75 -1.58 -6.57
N GLY A 41 1.25 -1.47 -5.34
CA GLY A 41 0.51 -0.99 -4.18
C GLY A 41 0.07 0.46 -4.27
N PHE A 42 0.92 1.34 -4.80
CA PHE A 42 0.56 2.74 -5.01
C PHE A 42 -0.54 2.89 -6.06
N ASP A 43 -0.45 2.14 -7.15
CA ASP A 43 -1.43 2.19 -8.24
C ASP A 43 -2.78 1.61 -7.81
N ILE A 44 -2.76 0.48 -7.08
CA ILE A 44 -3.95 -0.11 -6.48
C ILE A 44 -4.59 0.89 -5.50
N ALA A 45 -3.81 1.47 -4.59
CA ALA A 45 -4.33 2.43 -3.62
C ALA A 45 -4.97 3.65 -4.30
N LYS A 46 -4.33 4.20 -5.34
CA LYS A 46 -4.89 5.31 -6.13
C LYS A 46 -6.16 4.93 -6.87
N ARG A 47 -6.23 3.73 -7.45
CA ARG A 47 -7.39 3.23 -8.21
C ARG A 47 -8.58 2.91 -7.31
N THR A 48 -8.35 2.35 -6.13
CA THR A 48 -9.44 1.94 -5.22
C THR A 48 -9.80 3.00 -4.18
N GLY A 49 -8.96 4.03 -4.01
CA GLY A 49 -9.08 5.00 -2.92
C GLY A 49 -8.75 4.39 -1.55
N ALA A 50 -7.85 3.40 -1.51
CA ALA A 50 -7.44 2.79 -0.25
C ALA A 50 -6.50 3.72 0.52
N THR A 51 -6.62 3.72 1.86
CA THR A 51 -5.64 4.39 2.71
C THR A 51 -4.32 3.62 2.65
N LEU A 52 -3.25 4.32 2.28
CA LEU A 52 -1.90 3.78 2.28
C LEU A 52 -1.31 3.85 3.69
N ILE A 53 -0.79 2.75 4.22
CA ILE A 53 -0.10 2.68 5.51
C ILE A 53 1.36 2.32 5.25
N SER A 54 2.30 3.13 5.74
CA SER A 54 3.73 2.85 5.62
C SER A 54 4.58 3.74 6.53
N SER A 55 5.90 3.73 6.36
CA SER A 55 6.79 4.70 7.02
C SER A 55 6.47 6.14 6.60
N PHE A 56 6.84 7.10 7.44
CA PHE A 56 6.68 8.53 7.13
C PHE A 56 7.28 8.93 5.78
N GLU A 57 8.45 8.38 5.44
CA GLU A 57 9.14 8.67 4.19
C GLU A 57 8.36 8.19 2.98
N LEU A 58 7.78 6.98 3.04
CA LEU A 58 6.99 6.43 1.95
C LEU A 58 5.65 7.13 1.78
N ILE A 59 4.98 7.50 2.88
CA ILE A 59 3.76 8.30 2.81
C ILE A 59 4.05 9.69 2.23
N SER A 60 5.13 10.34 2.66
CA SER A 60 5.55 11.63 2.11
C SER A 60 5.87 11.53 0.62
N PHE A 61 6.60 10.50 0.20
CA PHE A 61 6.87 10.22 -1.21
C PHE A 61 5.58 10.01 -2.02
N ALA A 62 4.65 9.20 -1.50
CA ALA A 62 3.38 8.93 -2.18
C ALA A 62 2.55 10.21 -2.35
N ALA A 63 2.49 11.07 -1.34
CA ALA A 63 1.79 12.35 -1.41
C ALA A 63 2.47 13.34 -2.37
N GLU A 64 3.77 13.57 -2.21
CA GLU A 64 4.49 14.64 -2.92
C GLU A 64 4.82 14.28 -4.38
N VAL A 65 5.10 13.01 -4.66
CA VAL A 65 5.58 12.56 -5.98
C VAL A 65 4.48 11.85 -6.78
N LEU A 66 3.63 11.06 -6.12
CA LEU A 66 2.61 10.24 -6.79
C LEU A 66 1.20 10.86 -6.74
N GLY A 67 1.01 11.89 -5.91
CA GLY A 67 -0.29 12.54 -5.69
C GLY A 67 -1.29 11.64 -4.97
N LEU A 68 -0.82 10.72 -4.12
CA LEU A 68 -1.65 9.85 -3.28
C LEU A 68 -1.76 10.49 -1.90
N GLU A 69 -2.87 11.19 -1.65
CA GLU A 69 -3.05 12.02 -0.46
C GLU A 69 -3.56 11.24 0.77
N ASP A 70 -4.24 10.11 0.56
CA ASP A 70 -4.78 9.29 1.67
C ASP A 70 -3.73 8.32 2.22
N GLY A 71 -2.86 8.85 3.08
CA GLY A 71 -1.78 8.11 3.71
C GLY A 71 -1.77 8.22 5.24
N HIS A 72 -1.51 7.11 5.91
CA HIS A 72 -1.31 7.02 7.35
C HIS A 72 0.15 6.63 7.65
N PRO A 73 1.00 7.57 8.10
CA PRO A 73 2.38 7.28 8.44
C PRO A 73 2.48 6.58 9.80
N LEU A 74 3.30 5.53 9.85
CA LEU A 74 3.72 4.85 11.08
C LEU A 74 5.24 4.99 11.26
N SER A 75 5.68 4.82 12.51
CA SER A 75 7.11 4.80 12.86
C SER A 75 7.47 3.51 13.58
N ILE A 76 8.74 3.13 13.52
CA ILE A 76 9.26 1.91 14.14
C ILE A 76 9.06 1.98 15.65
N GLY A 77 8.45 0.93 16.23
CA GLY A 77 8.22 0.81 17.67
C GLY A 77 6.94 1.49 18.18
N GLY A 78 6.18 2.14 17.31
CA GLY A 78 4.82 2.60 17.60
C GLY A 78 3.74 1.57 17.23
N GLY A 79 2.49 1.90 17.53
CA GLY A 79 1.31 1.14 17.12
C GLY A 79 0.11 2.07 16.97
N TYR A 80 -0.89 1.65 16.19
CA TYR A 80 -2.14 2.38 15.99
C TYR A 80 -3.28 1.36 15.90
N ASP A 81 -4.37 1.63 16.60
CA ASP A 81 -5.58 0.80 16.55
C ASP A 81 -6.40 1.18 15.32
N PHE A 82 -6.26 0.40 14.25
CA PHE A 82 -7.07 0.57 13.05
C PHE A 82 -8.49 0.01 13.27
N PRO A 83 -9.51 0.49 12.52
CA PRO A 83 -10.87 -0.04 12.61
C PRO A 83 -11.01 -1.55 12.33
N PHE A 84 -9.97 -2.20 11.79
CA PHE A 84 -9.93 -3.61 11.46
C PHE A 84 -9.21 -4.51 12.47
N GLY A 85 -8.67 -3.95 13.56
CA GLY A 85 -7.94 -4.70 14.59
C GLY A 85 -6.45 -4.43 14.55
#